data_AF-A0AAN7D2Q6-F1
#
_entry.id   AF-A0AAN7D2Q6-F1
#
_cell.length_a   1.000
_cell.length_b   1.000
_cell.length_c   1.000
_cell.angle_alpha   90.00
_cell.angle_beta   90.00
_cell.angle_gamma   90.00
#
_symmetry.space_group_name_H-M   'P 1'
#
loop_
_entity.id
_entity.type
_entity.pdbx_description
1 polymer ?
#
loop_
_entity_poly.entity_id
_entity_poly.type
_entity_poly.pdbx_seq_one_letter_code
_entity_poly.pdbx_strand_id
1 'polypeptide(L)'
;MSDNLQDQFSLSVSPTQSPNHDIVAAQDEALRTLDFEHEHEEDEDEYLGRVSGIGEGEAEGQDDLDMIEQEQNEREDGSEAEDPKLDDAERESTAIHVYQETHPDREQRHVGGREIGEHEAIWSVSSFRPHWGPDKLRDNNALTYWQSDCPNPQLNHTIDLAFHQATLIKQVSIFIDYFQDESYTPKTIMVRGGTTYRDLQELDRVECEEFVGWVNIDIASKNDGNPFRVFRLQIAILNTHLNGRDTHIRQVKVYSVIPSHFGGEPKQIEQEQITSKKLTLNRGLR
;
A
#
# COMPACT_ATOMS: atom_id res chain seq x y z
N MET A 1 58.63 -48.84 -28.36
CA MET A 1 59.22 -49.84 -27.45
C MET A 1 58.25 -49.90 -26.27
N SER A 2 57.13 -50.63 -26.36
CA SER A 2 57.01 -52.11 -26.16
C SER A 2 57.40 -52.44 -24.71
N ASP A 3 56.63 -53.06 -23.80
CA ASP A 3 55.48 -53.99 -23.77
C ASP A 3 54.82 -53.84 -22.36
N ASN A 4 53.50 -53.91 -22.12
CA ASN A 4 52.52 -55.02 -22.14
C ASN A 4 52.55 -56.00 -20.93
N LEU A 5 51.35 -56.48 -20.56
CA LEU A 5 50.95 -57.56 -19.60
C LEU A 5 50.73 -57.20 -18.12
N GLN A 6 49.81 -57.80 -17.36
CA GLN A 6 48.42 -58.30 -17.52
C GLN A 6 47.94 -58.80 -16.13
N ASP A 7 46.66 -59.14 -16.04
CA ASP A 7 45.92 -59.93 -15.03
C ASP A 7 45.28 -59.21 -13.83
N GLN A 8 43.94 -59.11 -13.74
CA GLN A 8 42.82 -60.10 -13.69
C GLN A 8 42.53 -60.60 -12.26
N PHE A 9 41.34 -60.28 -11.73
CA PHE A 9 40.42 -61.23 -11.08
C PHE A 9 38.99 -60.64 -11.04
N SER A 10 38.02 -61.55 -11.09
CA SER A 10 36.63 -61.39 -11.55
C SER A 10 35.60 -61.92 -10.55
N LEU A 11 34.30 -61.60 -10.79
CA LEU A 11 33.03 -62.24 -10.32
C LEU A 11 32.52 -61.76 -8.92
N SER A 12 31.23 -61.59 -8.61
CA SER A 12 29.92 -61.98 -9.19
C SER A 12 28.76 -61.17 -8.51
N VAL A 13 27.78 -60.62 -9.24
CA VAL A 13 26.34 -61.02 -9.40
C VAL A 13 25.41 -61.06 -8.14
N SER A 14 24.59 -59.99 -7.98
CA SER A 14 23.09 -59.89 -7.79
C SER A 14 22.34 -60.63 -6.63
N PRO A 15 20.99 -60.48 -6.47
CA PRO A 15 20.21 -59.36 -5.90
C PRO A 15 19.13 -59.82 -4.86
N THR A 16 18.50 -58.92 -4.07
CA THR A 16 17.22 -59.19 -3.35
C THR A 16 16.57 -57.86 -2.93
N GLN A 17 15.47 -57.43 -3.58
CA GLN A 17 14.05 -57.72 -3.29
C GLN A 17 13.47 -57.02 -2.05
N SER A 18 12.46 -56.17 -2.31
CA SER A 18 11.49 -55.57 -1.40
C SER A 18 10.64 -56.60 -0.66
N PRO A 19 9.84 -56.13 0.32
CA PRO A 19 8.43 -56.50 0.28
C PRO A 19 7.50 -55.28 0.38
N ASN A 20 6.49 -55.30 -0.49
CA ASN A 20 5.24 -54.57 -0.38
C ASN A 20 4.49 -54.99 0.89
N HIS A 21 3.75 -54.05 1.47
CA HIS A 21 2.45 -54.37 2.08
C HIS A 21 1.45 -53.27 1.72
N ASP A 22 0.51 -53.65 0.85
CA ASP A 22 -0.79 -53.01 0.63
C ASP A 22 -1.61 -52.93 1.93
N ILE A 23 -2.59 -52.00 1.96
CA ILE A 23 -3.83 -51.89 2.79
C ILE A 23 -4.07 -50.38 3.08
N VAL A 24 -5.15 -49.67 2.74
CA VAL A 24 -6.40 -49.87 1.97
C VAL A 24 -6.84 -48.45 1.52
N ALA A 25 -7.54 -48.36 0.38
CA ALA A 25 -8.44 -47.26 0.12
C ALA A 25 -9.60 -47.24 1.15
N ALA A 26 -9.96 -46.06 1.64
CA ALA A 26 -11.27 -45.81 2.23
C ALA A 26 -11.78 -44.46 1.72
N GLN A 27 -12.84 -44.54 0.92
CA GLN A 27 -13.73 -43.44 0.58
C GLN A 27 -14.66 -43.16 1.77
N ASP A 28 -15.04 -41.89 1.86
CA ASP A 28 -16.36 -41.36 2.27
C ASP A 28 -16.88 -41.47 3.71
N GLU A 29 -17.71 -40.47 4.02
CA GLU A 29 -18.60 -40.26 5.16
C GLU A 29 -18.01 -39.88 6.53
N ALA A 30 -18.09 -38.58 6.86
CA ALA A 30 -18.90 -38.11 7.99
C ALA A 30 -19.06 -36.58 7.97
N LEU A 31 -20.18 -36.14 7.40
CA LEU A 31 -20.85 -34.90 7.77
C LEU A 31 -21.25 -34.95 9.25
N ARG A 32 -20.84 -33.94 10.04
CA ARG A 32 -21.58 -33.39 11.17
C ARG A 32 -21.30 -31.88 11.22
N THR A 33 -22.17 -31.04 10.67
CA THR A 33 -23.21 -30.31 11.42
C THR A 33 -22.79 -29.95 12.83
N LEU A 34 -22.33 -28.71 12.99
CA LEU A 34 -22.57 -27.91 14.19
C LEU A 34 -23.20 -26.61 13.71
N ASP A 35 -24.52 -26.60 13.84
CA ASP A 35 -25.38 -25.43 13.88
C ASP A 35 -24.82 -24.46 14.92
N PHE A 36 -24.56 -23.22 14.51
CA PHE A 36 -24.57 -22.10 15.44
C PHE A 36 -25.77 -21.25 15.06
N GLU A 37 -26.80 -21.41 15.89
CA GLU A 37 -28.07 -20.74 15.76
C GLU A 37 -27.88 -19.24 15.82
N HIS A 38 -28.72 -18.62 15.01
CA HIS A 38 -28.81 -17.22 14.68
C HIS A 38 -29.72 -16.57 15.71
N GLU A 39 -29.15 -15.96 16.75
CA GLU A 39 -29.92 -15.12 17.68
C GLU A 39 -29.91 -13.68 17.18
N HIS A 40 -30.96 -13.36 16.41
CA HIS A 40 -31.50 -12.02 16.25
C HIS A 40 -32.13 -11.60 17.59
N GLU A 41 -31.59 -10.57 18.23
CA GLU A 41 -32.36 -9.77 19.19
C GLU A 41 -32.89 -8.54 18.43
N GLU A 42 -34.16 -8.64 18.01
CA GLU A 42 -35.00 -7.53 17.59
C GLU A 42 -35.78 -7.06 18.84
N ASP A 43 -35.43 -5.90 19.37
CA ASP A 43 -36.26 -5.20 20.36
C ASP A 43 -37.24 -4.28 19.61
N GLU A 44 -38.39 -4.83 19.22
CA GLU A 44 -39.59 -4.07 18.84
C GLU A 44 -40.53 -3.97 20.06
N ASP A 45 -40.58 -2.79 20.69
CA ASP A 45 -41.52 -2.54 21.78
C ASP A 45 -42.97 -2.35 21.27
N GLU A 46 -43.82 -3.21 21.82
CA GLU A 46 -45.20 -3.49 21.46
C GLU A 46 -46.19 -2.39 21.89
N TYR A 47 -47.18 -2.20 21.01
CA TYR A 47 -48.34 -1.33 21.12
C TYR A 47 -49.44 -1.96 22.01
N LEU A 48 -50.17 -1.13 22.77
CA LEU A 48 -51.52 -1.31 23.35
C LEU A 48 -51.68 -1.86 24.79
N GLY A 49 -51.93 -0.93 25.72
CA GLY A 49 -52.77 -1.13 26.91
C GLY A 49 -54.04 -0.28 26.82
N ARG A 50 -55.21 -0.93 26.90
CA ARG A 50 -56.56 -0.37 26.73
C ARG A 50 -57.26 -0.17 28.10
N VAL A 51 -58.02 0.93 28.19
CA VAL A 51 -59.22 1.22 29.04
C VAL A 51 -59.01 1.63 30.51
N SER A 52 -59.34 2.89 30.86
CA SER A 52 -60.64 3.27 31.45
C SER A 52 -60.66 4.75 31.87
N GLY A 53 -61.79 5.44 31.66
CA GLY A 53 -62.02 6.77 32.24
C GLY A 53 -62.88 7.69 31.39
N ILE A 54 -64.19 7.43 31.35
CA ILE A 54 -65.23 8.30 30.79
C ILE A 54 -65.38 9.53 31.69
N GLY A 55 -65.45 10.73 31.10
CA GLY A 55 -65.79 11.98 31.78
C GLY A 55 -66.17 13.04 30.76
N GLU A 56 -67.47 13.14 30.48
CA GLU A 56 -68.09 14.19 29.66
C GLU A 56 -68.10 15.53 30.40
N GLY A 57 -67.96 16.64 29.66
CA GLY A 57 -68.09 18.00 30.17
C GLY A 57 -67.90 19.03 29.07
N GLU A 58 -69.00 19.40 28.41
CA GLU A 58 -69.10 20.53 27.48
C GLU A 58 -69.01 21.87 28.23
N ALA A 59 -68.32 22.86 27.66
CA ALA A 59 -68.69 24.28 27.76
C ALA A 59 -67.86 25.14 26.79
N GLU A 60 -68.57 25.88 25.95
CA GLU A 60 -68.12 26.93 25.05
C GLU A 60 -67.57 28.16 25.81
N GLY A 61 -66.69 28.95 25.18
CA GLY A 61 -66.19 30.19 25.76
C GLY A 61 -65.20 30.95 24.87
N GLN A 62 -65.75 31.95 24.19
CA GLN A 62 -65.18 32.96 23.31
C GLN A 62 -64.00 33.81 23.87
N ASP A 63 -63.25 34.38 22.92
CA ASP A 63 -62.73 35.76 22.87
C ASP A 63 -61.28 36.13 23.30
N ASP A 64 -60.64 36.82 22.35
CA ASP A 64 -59.69 37.94 22.44
C ASP A 64 -58.18 37.70 22.71
N LEU A 65 -57.33 37.84 21.67
CA LEU A 65 -56.65 39.11 21.35
C LEU A 65 -55.70 38.99 20.14
N ASP A 66 -55.88 39.92 19.19
CA ASP A 66 -54.97 40.23 18.08
C ASP A 66 -53.58 40.70 18.53
N MET A 67 -52.53 40.34 17.79
CA MET A 67 -51.37 41.21 17.55
C MET A 67 -50.70 40.86 16.22
N ILE A 68 -50.89 41.76 15.25
CA ILE A 68 -50.35 41.80 13.90
C ILE A 68 -48.87 42.28 13.92
N GLU A 69 -48.08 41.66 13.05
CA GLU A 69 -46.86 42.10 12.33
C GLU A 69 -46.02 43.26 12.90
N GLN A 70 -44.72 42.99 13.07
CA GLN A 70 -43.67 43.93 12.68
C GLN A 70 -42.47 43.17 12.10
N GLU A 71 -42.20 43.49 10.83
CA GLU A 71 -41.06 43.08 10.03
C GLU A 71 -39.72 43.54 10.61
N GLN A 72 -38.65 42.96 10.06
CA GLN A 72 -37.27 43.46 10.03
C GLN A 72 -36.47 43.35 11.33
N ASN A 73 -35.75 42.24 11.44
CA ASN A 73 -34.32 42.35 11.70
C ASN A 73 -33.59 41.26 10.92
N GLU A 74 -32.95 41.69 9.85
CA GLU A 74 -31.89 40.99 9.16
C GLU A 74 -30.84 40.56 10.20
N ARG A 75 -30.80 39.26 10.48
CA ARG A 75 -29.56 38.61 10.91
C ARG A 75 -29.27 37.58 9.83
N GLU A 76 -28.59 38.03 8.80
CA GLU A 76 -27.69 37.16 8.05
C GLU A 76 -26.64 36.66 9.05
N ASP A 77 -26.98 35.63 9.81
CA ASP A 77 -25.97 34.75 10.39
C ASP A 77 -25.57 33.77 9.27
N GLY A 78 -24.88 34.34 8.28
CA GLY A 78 -24.15 33.57 7.29
C GLY A 78 -22.94 32.95 7.97
N SER A 79 -23.17 31.94 8.82
CA SER A 79 -22.17 30.90 8.95
C SER A 79 -22.17 30.18 7.60
N GLU A 80 -21.33 30.64 6.68
CA GLU A 80 -20.80 29.80 5.62
C GLU A 80 -20.13 28.63 6.34
N ALA A 81 -20.92 27.61 6.67
CA ALA A 81 -20.38 26.31 6.96
C ALA A 81 -19.74 25.90 5.63
N GLU A 82 -18.44 26.14 5.51
CA GLU A 82 -17.60 25.62 4.44
C GLU A 82 -18.02 24.16 4.22
N ASP A 83 -18.61 23.84 3.06
CA ASP A 83 -19.02 22.47 2.75
C ASP A 83 -17.75 21.61 2.83
N PRO A 84 -17.62 20.70 3.80
CA PRO A 84 -16.39 19.95 4.00
C PRO A 84 -15.95 19.17 2.74
N LYS A 85 -16.86 18.94 1.80
CA LYS A 85 -16.59 18.23 0.55
C LYS A 85 -15.86 19.06 -0.51
N LEU A 86 -15.92 20.39 -0.45
CA LEU A 86 -15.21 21.24 -1.41
C LEU A 86 -13.69 21.15 -1.19
N ASP A 87 -13.24 21.05 0.06
CA ASP A 87 -11.82 20.89 0.42
C ASP A 87 -11.28 19.52 -0.03
N ASP A 88 -12.01 18.44 0.20
CA ASP A 88 -11.59 17.10 -0.22
C ASP A 88 -11.40 16.99 -1.74
N ALA A 89 -12.31 17.56 -2.54
CA ALA A 89 -12.19 17.55 -4.00
C ALA A 89 -10.98 18.34 -4.51
N GLU A 90 -10.65 19.46 -3.86
CA GLU A 90 -9.46 20.26 -4.20
C GLU A 90 -8.16 19.53 -3.83
N ARG A 91 -8.14 18.82 -2.69
CA ARG A 91 -7.01 17.97 -2.27
C ARG A 91 -6.80 16.81 -3.24
N GLU A 92 -7.85 16.10 -3.63
CA GLU A 92 -7.77 15.02 -4.63
C GLU A 92 -7.24 15.53 -5.98
N SER A 93 -7.78 16.66 -6.46
CA SER A 93 -7.32 17.29 -7.70
C SER A 93 -5.84 17.66 -7.64
N THR A 94 -5.40 18.21 -6.50
CA THR A 94 -3.99 18.54 -6.25
C THR A 94 -3.13 17.29 -6.27
N ALA A 95 -3.52 16.21 -5.59
CA ALA A 95 -2.78 14.97 -5.56
C ALA A 95 -2.61 14.37 -6.98
N ILE A 96 -3.67 14.36 -7.78
CA ILE A 96 -3.62 13.91 -9.18
C ILE A 96 -2.65 14.77 -10.01
N HIS A 97 -2.74 16.10 -9.89
CA HIS A 97 -1.88 17.00 -10.62
C HIS A 97 -0.40 16.80 -10.26
N VAL A 98 -0.08 16.74 -8.97
CA VAL A 98 1.30 16.49 -8.48
C VAL A 98 1.80 15.13 -8.95
N TYR A 99 0.97 14.08 -8.84
CA TYR A 99 1.30 12.73 -9.28
C TYR A 99 1.74 12.70 -10.74
N GLN A 100 1.00 13.37 -11.63
CA GLN A 100 1.24 13.40 -13.06
C GLN A 100 2.45 14.28 -13.42
N GLU A 101 2.49 15.51 -12.93
CA GLU A 101 3.51 16.50 -13.32
C GLU A 101 4.90 16.12 -12.81
N THR A 102 4.98 15.50 -11.62
CA THR A 102 6.25 15.12 -10.98
C THR A 102 6.55 13.62 -11.11
N HIS A 103 5.86 12.91 -12.02
CA HIS A 103 6.04 11.48 -12.20
C HIS A 103 7.50 11.12 -12.58
N PRO A 104 8.16 10.18 -11.88
CA PRO A 104 9.59 9.92 -12.04
C PRO A 104 9.98 9.33 -13.41
N ASP A 105 9.02 8.73 -14.13
CA ASP A 105 9.21 8.19 -15.49
C ASP A 105 9.98 9.10 -16.43
N ARG A 106 9.64 10.40 -16.45
CA ARG A 106 10.25 11.33 -17.40
C ARG A 106 11.73 11.42 -17.13
N GLU A 107 12.13 11.71 -15.89
CA GLU A 107 13.53 11.83 -15.48
C GLU A 107 14.26 10.50 -15.69
N GLN A 108 13.66 9.38 -15.28
CA GLN A 108 14.24 8.05 -15.43
C GLN A 108 14.55 7.71 -16.88
N ARG A 109 13.66 8.01 -17.83
CA ARG A 109 13.93 7.76 -19.27
C ARG A 109 15.14 8.55 -19.79
N HIS A 110 15.36 9.78 -19.33
CA HIS A 110 16.52 10.59 -19.76
C HIS A 110 17.85 10.00 -19.27
N VAL A 111 17.85 9.30 -18.13
CA VAL A 111 19.03 8.67 -17.53
C VAL A 111 19.11 7.16 -17.82
N GLY A 112 18.43 6.69 -18.88
CA GLY A 112 18.46 5.29 -19.30
C GLY A 112 17.79 4.31 -18.32
N GLY A 113 16.93 4.82 -17.44
CA GLY A 113 16.10 4.04 -16.54
C GLY A 113 14.85 3.49 -17.23
N ARG A 114 14.35 2.37 -16.71
CA ARG A 114 13.07 1.77 -17.10
C ARG A 114 12.34 1.26 -15.86
N GLU A 115 11.03 1.37 -15.81
CA GLU A 115 10.25 0.70 -14.76
C GLU A 115 10.40 -0.83 -14.92
N ILE A 116 10.42 -1.54 -13.80
CA ILE A 116 10.29 -3.00 -13.75
C ILE A 116 8.87 -3.37 -14.22
N GLY A 117 8.80 -4.20 -15.27
CA GLY A 117 7.52 -4.68 -15.80
C GLY A 117 6.74 -5.53 -14.79
N GLU A 118 5.43 -5.67 -15.02
CA GLU A 118 4.52 -6.43 -14.16
C GLU A 118 4.97 -7.89 -13.98
N HIS A 119 5.45 -8.54 -15.05
CA HIS A 119 5.86 -9.95 -15.02
C HIS A 119 7.31 -10.19 -14.57
N GLU A 120 8.08 -9.14 -14.25
CA GLU A 120 9.49 -9.28 -13.85
C GLU A 120 9.66 -9.58 -12.36
N ALA A 121 8.64 -9.28 -11.54
CA ALA A 121 8.66 -9.46 -10.10
C ALA A 121 7.30 -9.89 -9.57
N ILE A 122 7.29 -10.77 -8.57
CA ILE A 122 6.11 -11.05 -7.75
C ILE A 122 6.09 -10.04 -6.62
N TRP A 123 4.97 -9.34 -6.47
CA TRP A 123 4.75 -8.35 -5.41
C TRP A 123 3.91 -8.96 -4.29
N SER A 124 4.35 -8.75 -3.06
CA SER A 124 3.61 -9.14 -1.87
C SER A 124 3.76 -8.08 -0.79
N VAL A 125 2.82 -8.04 0.15
CA VAL A 125 2.87 -7.15 1.30
C VAL A 125 2.76 -7.95 2.59
N SER A 126 3.30 -7.40 3.67
CA SER A 126 3.23 -8.01 5.01
C SER A 126 1.80 -8.28 5.50
N SER A 127 0.88 -7.34 5.25
CA SER A 127 -0.53 -7.40 5.63
C SER A 127 -1.31 -6.42 4.78
N PHE A 128 -2.63 -6.58 4.69
CA PHE A 128 -3.50 -5.59 4.06
C PHE A 128 -4.95 -5.72 4.53
N ARG A 129 -5.67 -4.59 4.56
CA ARG A 129 -7.13 -4.58 4.71
C ARG A 129 -7.78 -5.21 3.47
N PRO A 130 -8.91 -5.94 3.60
CA PRO A 130 -9.67 -6.41 2.46
C PRO A 130 -9.94 -5.28 1.45
N HIS A 131 -9.74 -5.55 0.15
CA HIS A 131 -9.88 -4.61 -0.98
C HIS A 131 -8.82 -3.50 -1.10
N TRP A 132 -7.93 -3.33 -0.13
CA TRP A 132 -6.83 -2.35 -0.14
C TRP A 132 -5.47 -3.04 -0.22
N GLY A 133 -5.35 -3.96 -1.18
CA GLY A 133 -4.24 -4.89 -1.32
C GLY A 133 -3.06 -4.36 -2.14
N PRO A 134 -2.09 -5.24 -2.45
CA PRO A 134 -0.91 -4.87 -3.23
C PRO A 134 -1.21 -4.44 -4.66
N ASP A 135 -2.40 -4.72 -5.19
CA ASP A 135 -2.85 -4.25 -6.51
C ASP A 135 -2.89 -2.72 -6.57
N LYS A 136 -3.23 -2.06 -5.45
CA LYS A 136 -3.28 -0.59 -5.36
C LYS A 136 -1.91 0.07 -5.44
N LEU A 137 -0.84 -0.65 -5.10
CA LEU A 137 0.54 -0.14 -5.20
C LEU A 137 1.01 0.09 -6.64
N ARG A 138 0.26 -0.36 -7.64
CA ARG A 138 0.68 -0.37 -9.06
C ARG A 138 -0.42 0.04 -10.05
N ASP A 139 -1.59 0.45 -9.58
CA ASP A 139 -2.75 0.71 -10.44
C ASP A 139 -2.67 2.05 -11.21
N ASN A 140 -1.65 2.87 -10.94
CA ASN A 140 -1.44 4.19 -11.55
C ASN A 140 -2.50 5.22 -11.20
N ASN A 141 -3.08 5.09 -10.00
CA ASN A 141 -4.01 6.05 -9.46
C ASN A 141 -3.47 6.66 -8.17
N ALA A 142 -3.46 7.99 -8.10
CA ALA A 142 -2.99 8.73 -6.92
C ALA A 142 -3.98 8.68 -5.74
N LEU A 143 -5.23 8.29 -6.00
CA LEU A 143 -6.32 8.31 -5.01
C LEU A 143 -6.56 6.98 -4.31
N THR A 144 -6.08 5.88 -4.89
CA THR A 144 -6.12 4.55 -4.27
C THR A 144 -4.84 4.30 -3.49
N TYR A 145 -4.88 3.34 -2.56
CA TYR A 145 -3.74 3.02 -1.71
C TYR A 145 -3.76 1.57 -1.24
N TRP A 146 -2.58 1.02 -0.98
CA TRP A 146 -2.46 -0.13 -0.10
C TRP A 146 -2.62 0.36 1.34
N GLN A 147 -3.44 -0.33 2.13
CA GLN A 147 -3.57 -0.10 3.57
C GLN A 147 -3.11 -1.35 4.32
N SER A 148 -2.09 -1.22 5.15
CA SER A 148 -1.67 -2.32 6.03
C SER A 148 -2.71 -2.61 7.12
N ASP A 149 -2.67 -3.82 7.67
CA ASP A 149 -3.56 -4.23 8.76
C ASP A 149 -2.81 -5.17 9.71
N CYS A 150 -1.69 -4.71 10.24
CA CYS A 150 -0.84 -5.58 11.04
C CYS A 150 -1.40 -5.67 12.48
N PRO A 151 -1.76 -6.87 12.96
CA PRO A 151 -2.19 -7.03 14.35
C PRO A 151 -1.05 -6.78 15.34
N ASN A 152 0.21 -6.93 14.90
CA ASN A 152 1.39 -6.77 15.76
C ASN A 152 2.15 -5.46 15.42
N PRO A 153 2.12 -4.44 16.30
CA PRO A 153 2.80 -3.17 16.07
C PRO A 153 4.34 -3.26 16.11
N GLN A 154 4.92 -4.40 16.49
CA GLN A 154 6.37 -4.60 16.50
C GLN A 154 6.94 -5.05 15.15
N LEU A 155 6.10 -5.44 14.20
CA LEU A 155 6.54 -5.83 12.86
C LEU A 155 6.36 -4.65 11.92
N ASN A 156 7.42 -4.34 11.17
CA ASN A 156 7.35 -3.31 10.13
C ASN A 156 6.37 -3.75 9.04
N HIS A 157 5.64 -2.77 8.48
CA HIS A 157 4.89 -2.98 7.26
C HIS A 157 5.87 -3.07 6.08
N THR A 158 5.84 -4.18 5.35
CA THR A 158 6.75 -4.41 4.20
C THR A 158 6.00 -4.56 2.90
N ILE A 159 6.63 -4.06 1.83
CA ILE A 159 6.32 -4.36 0.43
C ILE A 159 7.54 -5.12 -0.11
N ASP A 160 7.32 -6.33 -0.58
CA ASP A 160 8.35 -7.27 -1.00
C ASP A 160 8.21 -7.56 -2.49
N LEU A 161 9.34 -7.46 -3.20
CA LEU A 161 9.46 -7.83 -4.61
C LEU A 161 10.42 -9.01 -4.73
N ALA A 162 9.92 -10.11 -5.30
CA ALA A 162 10.70 -11.30 -5.61
C ALA A 162 10.92 -11.42 -7.12
N PHE A 163 12.18 -11.35 -7.55
CA PHE A 163 12.55 -11.47 -8.96
C PHE A 163 12.89 -12.92 -9.31
N HIS A 164 12.52 -13.35 -10.52
CA HIS A 164 12.88 -14.68 -11.07
C HIS A 164 14.36 -14.77 -11.47
N GLN A 165 14.96 -13.64 -11.82
CA GLN A 165 16.37 -13.50 -12.17
C GLN A 165 16.97 -12.34 -11.41
N ALA A 166 18.30 -12.31 -11.29
CA ALA A 166 19.00 -11.21 -10.64
C ALA A 166 18.76 -9.91 -11.42
N THR A 167 18.11 -8.94 -10.78
CA THR A 167 17.66 -7.69 -11.39
C THR A 167 18.45 -6.52 -10.84
N LEU A 168 18.88 -5.62 -11.72
CA LEU A 168 19.51 -4.36 -11.32
C LEU A 168 18.46 -3.37 -10.87
N ILE A 169 18.63 -2.77 -9.70
CA ILE A 169 17.74 -1.77 -9.13
C ILE A 169 18.50 -0.46 -9.02
N LYS A 170 17.92 0.58 -9.62
CA LYS A 170 18.47 1.93 -9.66
C LYS A 170 17.77 2.85 -8.67
N GLN A 171 16.43 2.86 -8.70
CA GLN A 171 15.63 3.76 -7.89
C GLN A 171 14.33 3.08 -7.46
N VAL A 172 13.86 3.41 -6.27
CA VAL A 172 12.50 3.14 -5.80
C VAL A 172 11.81 4.49 -5.61
N SER A 173 10.64 4.64 -6.18
CA SER A 173 9.81 5.84 -6.08
C SER A 173 8.47 5.51 -5.47
N ILE A 174 8.05 6.30 -4.49
CA ILE A 174 6.84 6.06 -3.70
C ILE A 174 6.03 7.36 -3.70
N PHE A 175 4.75 7.29 -4.03
CA PHE A 175 3.85 8.43 -3.93
C PHE A 175 3.15 8.41 -2.56
N ILE A 176 3.23 9.53 -1.85
CA ILE A 176 2.60 9.75 -0.54
C ILE A 176 1.78 11.04 -0.56
N ASP A 177 0.74 11.10 0.28
CA ASP A 177 -0.05 12.31 0.51
C ASP A 177 -0.26 12.50 2.01
N TYR A 178 0.57 13.35 2.62
CA TYR A 178 0.48 13.61 4.06
C TYR A 178 -0.88 14.19 4.49
N PHE A 179 -1.48 15.06 3.69
CA PHE A 179 -2.67 15.80 4.10
C PHE A 179 -3.94 14.96 4.03
N GLN A 180 -3.97 13.95 3.17
CA GLN A 180 -5.06 12.98 3.13
C GLN A 180 -4.83 11.78 4.05
N ASP A 181 -3.59 11.32 4.22
CA ASP A 181 -3.30 10.08 4.97
C ASP A 181 -2.96 10.33 6.45
N GLU A 182 -2.60 11.56 6.84
CA GLU A 182 -2.30 11.96 8.21
C GLU A 182 -1.38 10.95 8.94
N SER A 183 -1.92 10.22 9.93
CA SER A 183 -1.20 9.21 10.72
C SER A 183 -0.80 7.95 9.95
N TYR A 184 -1.43 7.65 8.81
CA TYR A 184 -1.09 6.54 7.93
C TYR A 184 0.11 6.86 7.03
N THR A 185 0.52 8.13 6.94
CA THR A 185 1.65 8.57 6.11
C THR A 185 2.96 7.98 6.62
N PRO A 186 3.75 7.27 5.80
CA PRO A 186 5.09 6.83 6.19
C PRO A 186 5.97 8.02 6.58
N LYS A 187 6.68 7.91 7.71
CA LYS A 187 7.67 8.91 8.15
C LYS A 187 9.08 8.45 7.86
N THR A 188 9.36 7.16 7.99
CA THR A 188 10.67 6.59 7.66
C THR A 188 10.49 5.36 6.79
N ILE A 189 11.12 5.39 5.61
CA ILE A 189 11.14 4.28 4.67
C ILE A 189 12.58 3.79 4.50
N MET A 190 12.75 2.47 4.56
CA MET A 190 14.03 1.80 4.32
C MET A 190 13.89 0.84 3.14
N VAL A 191 14.83 0.91 2.21
CA VAL A 191 14.93 -0.05 1.11
C VAL A 191 16.05 -1.02 1.39
N ARG A 192 15.75 -2.31 1.28
CA ARG A 192 16.68 -3.41 1.49
C ARG A 192 16.73 -4.31 0.26
N GLY A 193 17.88 -4.93 0.03
CA GLY A 193 18.06 -5.86 -1.08
C GLY A 193 19.01 -7.00 -0.75
N GLY A 194 18.84 -8.13 -1.42
CA GLY A 194 19.66 -9.32 -1.20
C GLY A 194 19.37 -10.45 -2.18
N THR A 195 19.98 -11.61 -1.94
CA THR A 195 19.73 -12.83 -2.73
C THR A 195 18.50 -13.57 -2.20
N THR A 196 18.31 -13.55 -0.88
CA THR A 196 17.23 -14.18 -0.13
C THR A 196 16.70 -13.21 0.93
N TYR A 197 15.67 -13.61 1.68
CA TYR A 197 15.18 -12.81 2.81
C TYR A 197 16.11 -12.84 4.04
N ARG A 198 17.09 -13.76 4.09
CA ARG A 198 18.01 -13.93 5.23
C ARG A 198 19.24 -13.02 5.16
N ASP A 199 19.57 -12.54 3.97
CA ASP A 199 20.75 -11.72 3.66
C ASP A 199 20.35 -10.34 3.12
N LEU A 200 19.12 -9.87 3.42
CA LEU A 200 18.72 -8.52 3.08
C LEU A 200 19.64 -7.50 3.76
N GLN A 201 20.24 -6.62 2.97
CA GLN A 201 21.05 -5.50 3.42
C GLN A 201 20.33 -4.20 3.14
N GLU A 202 20.50 -3.23 4.03
CA GLU A 202 20.03 -1.86 3.80
C GLU A 202 20.77 -1.25 2.60
N LEU A 203 20.00 -0.85 1.59
CA LEU A 203 20.53 -0.16 0.41
C LEU A 203 20.43 1.35 0.59
N ASP A 204 19.30 1.83 1.09
CA ASP A 204 19.09 3.24 1.44
C ASP A 204 17.95 3.42 2.44
N ARG A 205 17.91 4.57 3.09
CA ARG A 205 16.88 4.99 4.04
C ARG A 205 16.58 6.47 3.88
N VAL A 206 15.29 6.81 3.88
CA VAL A 206 14.81 8.18 3.73
C VAL A 206 13.81 8.53 4.83
N GLU A 207 13.85 9.78 5.28
CA GLU A 207 12.80 10.39 6.09
C GLU A 207 11.86 11.18 5.18
N CYS A 208 10.56 10.94 5.34
CA CYS A 208 9.52 11.62 4.59
C CYS A 208 9.08 12.85 5.37
N GLU A 209 8.97 13.97 4.66
CA GLU A 209 8.42 15.20 5.21
C GLU A 209 6.89 15.24 5.04
N GLU A 210 6.27 16.25 5.63
CA GLU A 210 4.83 16.52 5.50
C GLU A 210 4.55 17.20 4.15
N PHE A 211 4.32 16.41 3.11
CA PHE A 211 3.99 16.89 1.76
C PHE A 211 3.19 15.88 0.93
N VAL A 212 2.75 16.31 -0.26
CA VAL A 212 2.16 15.44 -1.29
C VAL A 212 3.15 15.29 -2.44
N GLY A 213 3.49 14.07 -2.82
CA GLY A 213 4.28 13.84 -4.01
C GLY A 213 5.13 12.57 -4.00
N TRP A 214 6.01 12.50 -4.99
CA TRP A 214 6.95 11.38 -5.15
C TRP A 214 8.18 11.54 -4.25
N VAL A 215 8.36 10.56 -3.36
CA VAL A 215 9.61 10.26 -2.65
C VAL A 215 10.46 9.37 -3.56
N ASN A 216 11.55 9.93 -4.11
CA ASN A 216 12.47 9.22 -5.00
C ASN A 216 13.71 8.79 -4.21
N ILE A 217 13.87 7.49 -4.00
CA ILE A 217 15.00 6.88 -3.29
C ILE A 217 15.99 6.39 -4.35
N ASP A 218 16.99 7.21 -4.68
CA ASP A 218 18.05 6.86 -5.65
C ASP A 218 19.09 5.95 -5.01
N ILE A 219 18.84 4.65 -5.12
CA ILE A 219 19.66 3.61 -4.51
C ILE A 219 21.05 3.56 -5.17
N ALA A 220 21.15 3.84 -6.47
CA ALA A 220 22.44 3.83 -7.18
C ALA A 220 23.40 4.91 -6.65
N SER A 221 22.88 6.02 -6.16
CA SER A 221 23.69 7.09 -5.55
C SER A 221 24.53 6.62 -4.36
N LYS A 222 24.06 5.59 -3.64
CA LYS A 222 24.77 4.99 -2.49
C LYS A 222 25.88 4.01 -2.88
N ASN A 223 26.04 3.73 -4.18
CA ASN A 223 26.98 2.75 -4.71
C ASN A 223 27.77 3.33 -5.90
N ASP A 224 28.30 4.54 -5.73
CA ASP A 224 29.10 5.25 -6.73
C ASP A 224 28.40 5.36 -8.10
N GLY A 225 27.08 5.51 -8.09
CA GLY A 225 26.24 5.58 -9.29
C GLY A 225 25.91 4.22 -9.92
N ASN A 226 26.35 3.11 -9.32
CA ASN A 226 26.10 1.76 -9.82
C ASN A 226 24.81 1.17 -9.23
N PRO A 227 23.90 0.63 -10.07
CA PRO A 227 22.71 -0.08 -9.59
C PRO A 227 23.06 -1.32 -8.76
N PHE A 228 22.20 -1.66 -7.79
CA PHE A 228 22.36 -2.89 -7.00
C PHE A 228 21.73 -4.08 -7.71
N ARG A 229 22.43 -5.22 -7.73
CA ARG A 229 21.92 -6.45 -8.31
C ARG A 229 21.29 -7.33 -7.22
N VAL A 230 19.99 -7.58 -7.29
CA VAL A 230 19.24 -8.28 -6.22
C VAL A 230 18.27 -9.32 -6.78
N PHE A 231 17.93 -10.31 -5.98
CA PHE A 231 16.81 -11.24 -6.23
C PHE A 231 15.60 -10.95 -5.35
N ARG A 232 15.82 -10.28 -4.21
CA ARG A 232 14.80 -9.80 -3.28
C ARG A 232 15.03 -8.32 -3.04
N LEU A 233 13.97 -7.54 -3.16
CA LEU A 233 13.91 -6.14 -2.76
C LEU A 233 12.77 -6.01 -1.74
N GLN A 234 13.04 -5.36 -0.63
CA GLN A 234 12.07 -5.11 0.42
C GLN A 234 12.04 -3.61 0.73
N ILE A 235 10.86 -3.03 0.66
CA ILE A 235 10.57 -1.66 1.10
C ILE A 235 9.90 -1.79 2.47
N ALA A 236 10.56 -1.33 3.52
CA ALA A 236 10.08 -1.41 4.89
C ALA A 236 9.70 -0.03 5.41
N ILE A 237 8.45 0.12 5.85
CA ILE A 237 7.96 1.30 6.54
C ILE A 237 8.29 1.10 8.02
N LEU A 238 9.25 1.87 8.54
CA LEU A 238 9.75 1.69 9.91
C LEU A 238 8.89 2.41 10.94
N ASN A 239 8.30 3.54 10.54
CA ASN A 239 7.36 4.31 11.33
C ASN A 239 6.55 5.23 10.41
N THR A 240 5.42 5.69 10.92
CA THR A 240 4.54 6.67 10.28
C THR A 240 4.54 8.00 11.03
N HIS A 241 3.97 9.03 10.41
CA HIS A 241 3.67 10.27 11.10
C HIS A 241 2.66 10.03 12.21
N LEU A 242 2.68 10.90 13.23
CA LEU A 242 1.76 10.85 14.38
C LEU A 242 1.76 9.50 15.14
N ASN A 243 2.77 8.66 14.95
CA ASN A 243 2.86 7.29 15.48
C ASN A 243 1.62 6.43 15.12
N GLY A 244 1.13 6.56 13.88
CA GLY A 244 0.08 5.69 13.37
C GLY A 244 0.48 4.21 13.42
N ARG A 245 -0.54 3.36 13.55
CA ARG A 245 -0.37 1.91 13.65
C ARG A 245 -0.15 1.26 12.30
N ASP A 246 -0.94 1.65 11.31
CA ASP A 246 -0.95 1.13 9.96
C ASP A 246 -0.48 2.22 8.98
N THR A 247 -0.30 1.88 7.71
CA THR A 247 0.23 2.82 6.71
C THR A 247 -0.54 2.78 5.39
N HIS A 248 -0.59 3.92 4.71
CA HIS A 248 -1.07 4.06 3.35
C HIS A 248 0.11 4.29 2.39
N ILE A 249 0.12 3.54 1.29
CA ILE A 249 1.01 3.79 0.16
C ILE A 249 0.17 3.83 -1.11
N ARG A 250 0.17 4.98 -1.78
CA ARG A 250 -0.69 5.23 -2.94
C ARG A 250 -0.13 4.64 -4.22
N GLN A 251 1.18 4.70 -4.41
CA GLN A 251 1.83 4.13 -5.59
C GLN A 251 3.29 3.81 -5.33
N VAL A 252 3.79 2.73 -5.95
CA VAL A 252 5.21 2.38 -5.97
C VAL A 252 5.68 2.12 -7.40
N LYS A 253 6.82 2.72 -7.74
CA LYS A 253 7.55 2.51 -8.99
C LYS A 253 8.96 2.05 -8.67
N VAL A 254 9.40 0.97 -9.29
CA VAL A 254 10.76 0.46 -9.14
C VAL A 254 11.44 0.53 -10.50
N TYR A 255 12.58 1.21 -10.56
CA TYR A 255 13.32 1.46 -11.78
C TYR A 255 14.61 0.65 -11.83
N SER A 256 14.83 0.04 -12.99
CA SER A 256 16.07 -0.62 -13.40
C SER A 256 16.80 0.22 -14.45
N VAL A 257 17.98 -0.22 -14.85
CA VAL A 257 18.70 0.34 -16.00
C VAL A 257 18.39 -0.44 -17.28
N ILE A 258 18.34 0.26 -18.40
CA ILE A 258 18.31 -0.38 -19.71
C ILE A 258 19.72 -0.95 -19.97
N PRO A 259 19.86 -2.22 -20.41
CA PRO A 259 21.18 -2.85 -20.61
C PRO A 259 22.15 -2.06 -21.50
N SER A 260 21.65 -1.29 -22.48
CA SER A 260 22.46 -0.44 -23.35
C SER A 260 23.09 0.77 -22.67
N HIS A 261 22.65 1.11 -21.46
CA HIS A 261 23.17 2.22 -20.65
C HIS A 261 24.07 1.75 -19.50
N PHE A 262 24.34 0.44 -19.41
CA PHE A 262 25.25 -0.11 -18.42
C PHE A 262 26.71 0.24 -18.80
N GLY A 263 27.39 1.04 -17.98
CA GLY A 263 28.78 1.45 -18.20
C GLY A 263 29.00 2.68 -19.10
N GLY A 264 27.94 3.40 -19.47
CA GLY A 264 28.07 4.72 -20.10
C GLY A 264 28.24 5.81 -19.04
N GLU A 265 29.20 6.73 -19.21
CA GLU A 265 29.34 7.86 -18.29
C GLU A 265 28.04 8.68 -18.23
N PRO A 266 27.59 9.09 -17.03
CA PRO A 266 26.40 9.92 -16.90
C PRO A 266 26.64 11.24 -17.62
N LYS A 267 25.80 11.55 -18.61
CA LYS A 267 25.77 12.88 -19.22
C LYS A 267 25.38 13.88 -18.12
N GLN A 268 26.32 14.75 -17.75
CA GLN A 268 26.06 15.89 -16.86
C GLN A 268 24.98 16.78 -17.50
N ILE A 269 23.72 16.63 -17.10
CA ILE A 269 22.65 17.55 -17.49
C ILE A 269 21.82 17.89 -16.25
N GLU A 270 21.97 19.14 -15.82
CA GLU A 270 21.12 19.97 -14.94
C GLU A 270 20.29 19.27 -13.85
N GLN A 271 20.93 18.90 -12.74
CA GLN A 271 20.24 18.59 -11.48
C GLN A 271 19.72 19.85 -10.75
N GLU A 272 20.17 21.06 -11.11
CA GLU A 272 19.85 22.29 -10.37
C GLU A 272 18.45 22.87 -10.68
N GLN A 273 17.88 22.62 -11.86
CA GLN A 273 16.56 23.16 -12.21
C GLN A 273 15.39 22.35 -11.63
N ILE A 274 15.59 21.05 -11.37
CA ILE A 274 14.54 20.14 -10.89
C ILE A 274 14.28 20.36 -9.38
N THR A 275 15.35 20.45 -8.58
CA THR A 275 15.25 20.72 -7.13
C THR A 275 14.55 22.05 -6.86
N SER A 276 14.83 23.07 -7.67
CA SER A 276 14.23 24.41 -7.53
C SER A 276 12.72 24.44 -7.84
N LYS A 277 12.23 23.61 -8.79
CA LYS A 277 10.79 23.48 -9.08
C LYS A 277 10.06 22.70 -7.99
N LYS A 278 10.67 21.62 -7.47
CA LYS A 278 10.09 20.78 -6.41
C LYS A 278 9.89 21.55 -5.10
N LEU A 279 10.84 22.42 -4.74
CA LEU A 279 10.73 23.30 -3.57
C LEU A 279 9.64 24.38 -3.70
N THR A 280 9.36 24.82 -4.93
CA THR A 280 8.39 25.89 -5.19
C THR A 280 6.96 25.38 -5.12
N LEU A 281 6.69 24.16 -5.61
CA LEU A 281 5.36 23.54 -5.52
C LEU A 281 4.94 23.29 -4.05
N ASN A 282 5.88 22.84 -3.21
CA ASN A 282 5.62 22.53 -1.80
C ASN A 282 5.47 23.78 -0.91
N ARG A 283 5.86 24.97 -1.37
CA ARG A 283 5.68 26.22 -0.61
C ARG A 283 4.28 26.83 -0.76
N GLY A 284 3.49 26.41 -1.74
CA GLY A 284 2.10 26.87 -1.94
C GLY A 284 1.05 25.99 -1.27
N LEU A 285 1.46 24.93 -0.57
CA LEU A 285 0.60 23.89 0.02
C LEU A 285 0.78 23.79 1.55
N ARG A 286 1.24 24.87 2.20
CA ARG A 286 1.35 24.98 3.66
C ARG A 286 0.30 25.92 4.22
#